data_AF-A0A1D2QTI2-F1
#
_entry.id   AF-A0A1D2QTI2-F1
#
_cell.length_a   1.000
_cell.length_b   1.000
_cell.length_c   1.000
_cell.angle_alpha   90.00
_cell.angle_beta   90.00
_cell.angle_gamma   90.00
#
_symmetry.space_group_name_H-M   'P 1'
#
loop_
_entity.id
_entity.type
_entity.pdbx_description
1 polymer ?
#
loop_
_entity_poly.entity_id
_entity_poly.type
_entity_poly.pdbx_seq_one_letter_code
_entity_poly.pdbx_strand_id
1 'polypeptide(L)'
;MAVNKNAYRQDGAGLIEVLVALVVLAVGLLGVLSMQARGIDSNQRAFFATDATVLAYDMADRILAFGSDGAGADGGSHGAISVNANTEEIECGDSCTAVQTDTNEWVEALDDIRLPSARADVEWADPVYTITIRWDQDRFGSLPANNTVAVDCANADTSQTLTCFQLEVSL
;
A
#
# COMPACT_ATOMS: atom_id res chain seq x y z
N MET A 1 66.99 10.78 -41.91
CA MET A 1 66.04 10.60 -40.80
C MET A 1 64.98 9.62 -41.27
N ALA A 2 65.10 8.34 -40.92
CA ALA A 2 64.18 7.30 -41.37
C ALA A 2 63.05 7.15 -40.35
N VAL A 3 61.80 7.34 -40.78
CA VAL A 3 60.61 7.10 -39.95
C VAL A 3 60.24 5.63 -40.08
N ASN A 4 60.45 4.85 -39.02
CA ASN A 4 59.96 3.49 -38.94
C ASN A 4 58.46 3.51 -38.57
N LYS A 5 57.58 3.21 -39.53
CA LYS A 5 56.16 3.00 -39.27
C LYS A 5 55.92 1.52 -38.96
N ASN A 6 55.98 1.16 -37.68
CA ASN A 6 55.43 -0.10 -37.21
C ASN A 6 53.90 -0.04 -37.35
N ALA A 7 53.38 -0.51 -38.49
CA ALA A 7 51.96 -0.75 -38.66
C ALA A 7 51.59 -2.04 -37.92
N TYR A 8 50.96 -1.90 -36.75
CA TYR A 8 50.34 -3.03 -36.06
C TYR A 8 49.31 -3.66 -36.99
N ARG A 9 49.46 -4.96 -37.27
CA ARG A 9 48.49 -5.73 -38.05
C ARG A 9 47.23 -5.89 -37.20
N GLN A 10 46.11 -5.37 -37.69
CA GLN A 10 44.79 -5.62 -37.13
C GLN A 10 44.36 -7.03 -37.57
N ASP A 11 44.63 -8.03 -36.73
CA ASP A 11 44.17 -9.40 -36.98
C ASP A 11 42.67 -9.46 -36.69
N GLY A 12 41.89 -9.50 -37.77
CA GLY A 12 40.44 -9.40 -37.74
C GLY A 12 39.78 -10.65 -37.18
N ALA A 13 39.16 -10.50 -36.01
CA ALA A 13 38.00 -11.28 -35.58
C ALA A 13 36.73 -10.40 -35.63
N GLY A 14 36.62 -9.49 -36.61
CA GLY A 14 35.66 -8.37 -36.57
C GLY A 14 34.19 -8.77 -36.50
N LEU A 15 33.78 -9.91 -37.07
CA LEU A 15 32.37 -10.32 -37.05
C LEU A 15 32.01 -11.12 -35.80
N ILE A 16 32.91 -11.96 -35.29
CA ILE A 16 32.66 -12.74 -34.08
C ILE A 16 32.80 -11.88 -32.82
N GLU A 17 33.70 -10.89 -32.83
CA GLU A 17 33.87 -9.94 -31.73
C GLU A 17 32.63 -9.06 -31.54
N VAL A 18 32.07 -8.54 -32.64
CA VAL A 18 30.82 -7.78 -32.61
C VAL A 18 29.64 -8.67 -32.20
N LEU A 19 29.59 -9.93 -32.68
CA LEU A 19 28.54 -10.87 -32.28
C LEU A 19 28.59 -11.19 -30.79
N VAL A 20 29.77 -11.45 -30.24
CA VAL A 20 29.94 -11.67 -28.79
C VAL A 20 29.60 -10.40 -28.00
N ALA A 21 30.01 -9.22 -28.46
CA ALA A 21 29.65 -7.95 -27.82
C ALA A 21 28.12 -7.72 -27.78
N LEU A 22 27.42 -8.02 -28.88
CA LEU A 22 25.96 -7.94 -28.94
C LEU A 22 25.27 -8.96 -28.03
N VAL A 23 25.80 -10.18 -27.92
CA VAL A 23 25.28 -11.20 -26.99
C VAL A 23 25.44 -10.74 -25.54
N VAL A 24 26.62 -10.25 -25.17
CA VAL A 24 26.88 -9.72 -23.81
C VAL A 24 25.97 -8.53 -23.51
N LEU A 25 25.81 -7.61 -24.46
CA LEU A 25 24.92 -6.46 -24.33
C LEU A 25 23.46 -6.89 -24.17
N ALA A 26 22.98 -7.86 -24.95
CA ALA A 26 21.63 -8.37 -24.86
C ALA A 26 21.35 -8.98 -23.48
N VAL A 27 22.27 -9.80 -22.95
CA VAL A 27 22.15 -10.37 -21.60
C VAL A 27 22.17 -9.27 -20.53
N GLY A 28 23.04 -8.26 -20.68
CA GLY A 28 23.10 -7.11 -19.78
C GLY A 28 21.79 -6.32 -19.72
N LEU A 29 21.17 -6.05 -20.87
CA LEU A 29 19.90 -5.33 -20.94
C LEU A 29 18.74 -6.13 -20.32
N LEU A 30 18.69 -7.45 -20.52
CA LEU A 30 17.70 -8.30 -19.86
C LEU A 30 17.85 -8.26 -18.33
N GLY A 31 19.10 -8.22 -17.83
CA GLY A 31 19.38 -8.01 -16.41
C GLY A 31 18.80 -6.70 -15.88
N VAL A 32 19.05 -5.58 -16.57
CA VAL A 32 18.52 -4.26 -16.18
C VAL A 32 16.99 -4.22 -16.19
N LEU A 33 16.36 -4.78 -17.22
CA LEU A 33 14.89 -4.85 -17.31
C LEU A 33 14.28 -5.64 -16.15
N SER A 34 14.92 -6.76 -15.76
CA SER A 34 14.46 -7.54 -14.60
C SER A 34 14.50 -6.74 -13.29
N MET A 35 15.54 -5.92 -13.11
CA MET A 35 15.69 -5.05 -11.95
C MET A 35 14.67 -3.91 -12.00
N GLN A 36 14.46 -3.31 -13.17
CA GLN A 36 13.47 -2.25 -13.36
C GLN A 36 12.05 -2.73 -13.03
N ALA A 37 11.67 -3.93 -13.50
CA ALA A 37 10.37 -4.52 -13.19
C ALA A 37 10.17 -4.70 -11.67
N ARG A 38 11.18 -5.21 -10.96
CA ARG A 38 11.14 -5.35 -9.49
C ARG A 38 11.10 -4.00 -8.78
N GLY A 39 11.80 -3.00 -9.31
CA GLY A 39 11.79 -1.64 -8.75
C GLY A 39 10.41 -0.98 -8.83
N ILE A 40 9.70 -1.17 -9.95
CA ILE A 40 8.32 -0.68 -10.11
C ILE A 40 7.39 -1.36 -9.10
N ASP A 41 7.46 -2.69 -8.98
CA ASP A 41 6.65 -3.44 -8.00
C ASP A 41 6.92 -2.95 -6.58
N SER A 42 8.20 -2.89 -6.17
CA SER A 42 8.60 -2.42 -4.84
C SER A 42 8.12 -1.00 -4.54
N ASN A 43 8.20 -0.07 -5.51
CA ASN A 43 7.71 1.29 -5.33
C ASN A 43 6.20 1.32 -5.13
N GLN A 44 5.46 0.46 -5.85
CA GLN A 44 4.02 0.38 -5.72
C GLN A 44 3.59 -0.19 -4.35
N ARG A 45 4.32 -1.17 -3.82
CA ARG A 45 4.09 -1.67 -2.45
C ARG A 45 4.29 -0.57 -1.40
N ALA A 46 5.36 0.21 -1.54
CA ALA A 46 5.64 1.32 -0.65
C ALA A 46 4.56 2.43 -0.74
N PHE A 47 4.03 2.68 -1.94
CA PHE A 47 2.93 3.62 -2.13
C PHE A 47 1.67 3.19 -1.39
N PHE A 48 1.24 1.93 -1.52
CA PHE A 48 0.06 1.42 -0.81
C PHE A 48 0.22 1.46 0.71
N ALA A 49 1.40 1.09 1.22
CA ALA A 49 1.67 1.20 2.65
C ALA A 49 1.63 2.66 3.16
N THR A 50 2.10 3.61 2.34
CA THR A 50 2.07 5.04 2.67
C THR A 50 0.62 5.55 2.71
N ASP A 51 -0.16 5.24 1.68
CA ASP A 51 -1.58 5.58 1.59
C ASP A 51 -2.37 5.04 2.79
N ALA A 52 -2.18 3.76 3.13
CA ALA A 52 -2.82 3.15 4.29
C ALA A 52 -2.41 3.81 5.62
N THR A 53 -1.14 4.20 5.74
CA THR A 53 -0.63 4.91 6.93
C THR A 53 -1.27 6.29 7.07
N VAL A 54 -1.33 7.06 5.97
CA VAL A 54 -1.96 8.39 5.94
C VAL A 54 -3.43 8.29 6.36
N LEU A 55 -4.16 7.31 5.81
CA LEU A 55 -5.57 7.13 6.11
C LEU A 55 -5.83 6.71 7.57
N ALA A 56 -4.95 5.89 8.16
CA ALA A 56 -5.04 5.53 9.57
C ALA A 56 -4.79 6.74 10.48
N TYR A 57 -3.80 7.57 10.15
CA TYR A 57 -3.54 8.80 10.91
C TYR A 57 -4.65 9.84 10.75
N ASP A 58 -5.30 9.94 9.59
CA ASP A 58 -6.46 10.82 9.40
C ASP A 58 -7.58 10.49 10.40
N MET A 59 -7.94 9.21 10.54
CA MET A 59 -8.93 8.78 11.54
C MET A 59 -8.45 8.99 12.98
N ALA A 60 -7.16 8.75 13.26
CA ALA A 60 -6.59 9.03 14.57
C ALA A 60 -6.74 10.51 14.95
N ASP A 61 -6.43 11.41 14.02
CA ASP A 61 -6.53 12.85 14.23
C ASP A 61 -7.98 13.28 14.45
N ARG A 62 -8.95 12.70 13.74
CA ARG A 62 -10.40 12.93 13.97
C ARG A 62 -10.83 12.50 15.38
N ILE A 63 -10.44 11.30 15.81
CA ILE A 63 -10.73 10.78 17.16
C ILE A 63 -10.13 11.69 18.24
N LEU A 64 -8.87 12.11 18.06
CA LEU A 64 -8.17 12.99 18.99
C LEU A 64 -8.79 14.40 19.03
N ALA A 65 -9.17 14.95 17.87
CA ALA A 65 -9.84 16.24 17.78
C ALA A 65 -11.17 16.23 18.51
N PHE A 66 -11.99 15.18 18.31
CA PHE A 66 -13.26 15.01 18.99
C PHE A 66 -13.09 14.90 20.53
N GLY A 67 -12.07 14.17 20.98
CA GLY A 67 -11.75 14.04 22.41
C GLY A 67 -11.34 15.35 23.09
N SER A 68 -10.82 16.32 22.34
CA SER A 68 -10.29 17.59 22.85
C SER A 68 -11.34 18.67 23.19
N ASP A 69 -12.61 18.49 22.76
CA ASP A 69 -13.72 19.44 22.97
C ASP A 69 -14.35 19.40 24.38
N GLY A 70 -13.62 18.89 25.38
CA GLY A 70 -13.97 18.99 26.80
C GLY A 70 -14.84 17.85 27.34
N ALA A 71 -15.13 16.82 26.54
CA ALA A 71 -15.88 15.65 26.98
C ALA A 71 -15.02 14.44 27.36
N GLY A 72 -13.69 14.45 27.17
CA GLY A 72 -12.77 13.45 27.74
C GLY A 72 -13.04 11.96 27.42
N ALA A 73 -14.03 11.69 26.59
CA ALA A 73 -14.42 10.36 26.17
C ALA A 73 -15.28 10.57 24.93
N ASP A 74 -14.69 10.35 23.76
CA ASP A 74 -15.47 9.91 22.60
C ASP A 74 -16.34 8.70 22.97
N GLY A 75 -16.04 8.02 24.09
CA GLY A 75 -16.90 6.99 24.68
C GLY A 75 -17.06 5.79 23.77
N GLY A 76 -16.12 5.62 22.83
CA GLY A 76 -16.22 4.64 21.76
C GLY A 76 -17.13 5.05 20.61
N SER A 77 -17.48 6.31 20.42
CA SER A 77 -18.39 6.67 19.31
C SER A 77 -17.78 6.35 17.94
N HIS A 78 -16.45 6.42 17.80
CA HIS A 78 -15.72 5.92 16.64
C HIS A 78 -15.32 4.42 16.74
N GLY A 79 -15.73 3.72 17.79
CA GLY A 79 -15.20 2.40 18.18
C GLY A 79 -15.86 1.17 17.54
N ALA A 80 -16.68 1.37 16.51
CA ALA A 80 -17.43 0.31 15.85
C ALA A 80 -17.58 0.56 14.33
N ILE A 81 -16.52 1.07 13.71
CA ILE A 81 -16.51 1.38 12.27
C ILE A 81 -15.89 0.19 11.54
N SER A 82 -16.61 -0.42 10.59
CA SER A 82 -16.06 -1.43 9.68
C SER A 82 -16.60 -1.15 8.28
N VAL A 83 -15.75 -0.63 7.40
CA VAL A 83 -16.12 -0.17 6.06
C VAL A 83 -15.18 -0.75 5.02
N ASN A 84 -15.69 -0.97 3.82
CA ASN A 84 -14.90 -1.34 2.64
C ASN A 84 -14.90 -0.19 1.64
N ALA A 85 -13.97 -0.20 0.70
CA ALA A 85 -14.09 0.69 -0.45
C ALA A 85 -15.44 0.44 -1.18
N ASN A 86 -16.10 1.51 -1.60
CA ASN A 86 -17.43 1.56 -2.19
C ASN A 86 -18.56 1.16 -1.23
N THR A 87 -18.34 1.27 0.09
CA THR A 87 -19.44 1.17 1.05
C THR A 87 -20.32 2.38 0.89
N GLU A 88 -21.63 2.18 0.84
CA GLU A 88 -22.58 3.30 0.83
C GLU A 88 -22.37 4.15 2.10
N GLU A 89 -22.48 5.48 1.96
CA GLU A 89 -22.41 6.41 3.09
C GLU A 89 -23.33 5.93 4.23
N ILE A 90 -22.92 6.17 5.48
CA ILE A 90 -23.79 5.90 6.62
C ILE A 90 -25.04 6.75 6.45
N GLU A 91 -26.20 6.10 6.30
CA GLU A 91 -27.49 6.76 6.23
C GLU A 91 -27.71 7.57 7.53
N CYS A 92 -27.61 8.89 7.40
CA CYS A 92 -28.09 9.81 8.40
C CYS A 92 -29.57 10.10 8.13
N GLY A 93 -30.38 10.25 9.19
CA GLY A 93 -31.75 10.74 9.06
C GLY A 93 -31.79 12.22 8.66
N ASP A 94 -32.50 13.06 9.41
CA ASP A 94 -32.59 14.50 9.10
C ASP A 94 -31.27 15.28 9.32
N SER A 95 -30.34 14.73 10.11
CA SER A 95 -29.00 15.31 10.33
C SER A 95 -28.00 14.24 10.80
N CYS A 96 -26.75 14.28 10.33
CA CYS A 96 -25.65 13.45 10.86
C CYS A 96 -25.13 13.98 12.21
N THR A 97 -24.70 13.08 13.08
CA THR A 97 -23.81 13.46 14.20
C THR A 97 -22.41 13.79 13.67
N ALA A 98 -21.60 14.52 14.46
CA ALA A 98 -20.21 14.82 14.09
C ALA A 98 -19.42 13.55 13.73
N VAL A 99 -19.57 12.49 14.53
CA VAL A 99 -18.96 11.17 14.31
C VAL A 99 -19.40 10.53 12.99
N GLN A 100 -20.69 10.64 12.63
CA GLN A 100 -21.20 10.11 11.35
C GLN A 100 -20.64 10.91 10.17
N THR A 101 -20.55 12.23 10.31
CA THR A 101 -19.90 13.09 9.31
C THR A 101 -18.43 12.74 9.14
N ASP A 102 -17.68 12.61 10.24
CA ASP A 102 -16.27 12.21 10.24
C ASP A 102 -16.07 10.83 9.58
N THR A 103 -16.96 9.88 9.90
CA THR A 103 -16.90 8.54 9.32
C THR A 103 -17.20 8.57 7.82
N ASN A 104 -18.21 9.32 7.37
CA ASN A 104 -18.53 9.43 5.95
C ASN A 104 -17.40 10.09 5.15
N GLU A 105 -16.82 11.18 5.66
CA GLU A 105 -15.65 11.82 5.03
C GLU A 105 -14.44 10.88 4.96
N TRP A 106 -14.25 10.05 5.99
CA TRP A 106 -13.18 9.05 5.97
C TRP A 106 -13.44 7.88 5.01
N VAL A 107 -14.70 7.47 4.85
CA VAL A 107 -15.12 6.48 3.84
C VAL A 107 -14.88 7.02 2.43
N GLU A 108 -15.24 8.29 2.18
CA GLU A 108 -14.92 8.95 0.91
C GLU A 108 -13.41 8.99 0.65
N ALA A 109 -12.61 9.30 1.67
CA ALA A 109 -11.14 9.27 1.57
C ALA A 109 -10.60 7.85 1.28
N LEU A 110 -11.21 6.81 1.86
CA LEU A 110 -10.88 5.40 1.58
C LEU A 110 -11.23 5.02 0.13
N ASP A 111 -12.27 5.61 -0.47
CA ASP A 111 -12.66 5.37 -1.85
C ASP A 111 -11.78 6.10 -2.86
N ASP A 112 -11.37 7.33 -2.52
CA ASP A 112 -10.49 8.13 -3.36
C ASP A 112 -9.05 7.60 -3.37
N ILE A 113 -8.60 7.02 -2.25
CA ILE A 113 -7.27 6.44 -2.15
C ILE A 113 -7.25 5.11 -2.91
N ARG A 114 -6.33 4.97 -3.87
CA ARG A 114 -6.31 3.84 -4.83
C ARG A 114 -5.77 2.54 -4.27
N LEU A 115 -6.20 2.18 -3.06
CA LEU A 115 -5.89 0.93 -2.41
C LEU A 115 -6.75 -0.19 -3.03
N PRO A 116 -6.15 -1.26 -3.56
CA PRO A 116 -6.90 -2.38 -4.10
C PRO A 116 -7.66 -3.10 -2.98
N SER A 117 -8.96 -3.33 -3.16
CA SER A 117 -9.80 -4.04 -2.18
C SER A 117 -9.64 -3.49 -0.76
N ALA A 118 -9.62 -2.15 -0.64
CA ALA A 118 -9.38 -1.47 0.62
C ALA A 118 -10.49 -1.78 1.64
N ARG A 119 -10.10 -2.00 2.89
CA ARG A 119 -11.00 -2.20 4.02
C ARG A 119 -10.44 -1.52 5.24
N ALA A 120 -11.29 -0.86 6.00
CA ALA A 120 -10.90 -0.14 7.20
C ALA A 120 -11.79 -0.53 8.39
N ASP A 121 -11.17 -0.68 9.55
CA ASP A 121 -11.79 -1.05 10.81
C ASP A 121 -11.33 -0.11 11.91
N VAL A 122 -12.23 0.25 12.82
CA VAL A 122 -11.90 0.99 14.05
C VAL A 122 -12.62 0.30 15.19
N GLU A 123 -11.83 -0.26 16.10
CA GLU A 123 -12.30 -0.89 17.33
C GLU A 123 -11.91 -0.03 18.52
N TRP A 124 -12.79 0.04 19.52
CA TRP A 124 -12.47 0.71 20.78
C TRP A 124 -12.45 -0.27 21.94
N ALA A 125 -11.32 -0.30 22.66
CA ALA A 125 -11.13 -0.99 23.91
C ALA A 125 -10.61 0.03 24.93
N ASP A 126 -11.55 0.63 25.68
CA ASP A 126 -11.29 1.72 26.64
C ASP A 126 -9.93 1.60 27.35
N PRO A 127 -9.02 2.60 27.24
CA PRO A 127 -9.13 3.90 26.55
C PRO A 127 -8.49 3.93 25.15
N VAL A 128 -8.23 2.77 24.54
CA VAL A 128 -7.45 2.63 23.31
C VAL A 128 -8.34 2.38 22.10
N TYR A 129 -8.11 3.13 21.03
CA TYR A 129 -8.63 2.86 19.69
C TYR A 129 -7.61 2.08 18.89
N THR A 130 -8.10 1.06 18.18
CA THR A 130 -7.33 0.26 17.24
C THR A 130 -7.87 0.51 15.84
N ILE A 131 -7.11 1.26 15.04
CA ILE A 131 -7.44 1.56 13.65
C ILE A 131 -6.69 0.58 12.76
N THR A 132 -7.41 -0.14 11.90
CA THR A 132 -6.84 -1.18 11.03
C THR A 132 -7.22 -0.92 9.58
N ILE A 133 -6.23 -0.65 8.73
CA ILE A 133 -6.38 -0.52 7.27
C ILE A 133 -5.87 -1.78 6.59
N ARG A 134 -6.61 -2.32 5.64
CA ARG A 134 -6.33 -3.55 4.90
C ARG A 134 -6.44 -3.31 3.39
N TRP A 135 -5.57 -3.93 2.60
CA TRP A 135 -5.59 -3.86 1.14
C TRP A 135 -5.01 -5.12 0.48
N ASP A 136 -5.39 -5.39 -0.77
CA ASP A 136 -4.79 -6.44 -1.60
C ASP A 136 -3.48 -5.92 -2.21
N GLN A 137 -2.38 -6.32 -1.61
CA GLN A 137 -1.04 -5.90 -2.00
C GLN A 137 -0.62 -6.44 -3.37
N ASP A 138 -1.06 -7.65 -3.72
CA ASP A 138 -0.64 -8.34 -4.93
C ASP A 138 -1.65 -8.18 -6.09
N ARG A 139 -2.83 -7.60 -5.81
CA ARG A 139 -3.90 -7.33 -6.80
C ARG A 139 -4.36 -8.57 -7.55
N PHE A 140 -4.30 -9.72 -6.89
CA PHE A 140 -4.82 -10.98 -7.44
C PHE A 140 -6.34 -11.09 -7.29
N GLY A 141 -6.98 -10.14 -6.59
CA GLY A 141 -8.39 -10.21 -6.23
C GLY A 141 -8.62 -11.20 -5.10
N SER A 142 -9.85 -11.25 -4.59
CA SER A 142 -10.24 -12.16 -3.51
C SER A 142 -9.95 -13.62 -3.91
N LEU A 143 -8.84 -14.19 -3.44
CA LEU A 143 -8.54 -15.61 -3.63
C LEU A 143 -9.52 -16.43 -2.79
N PRO A 144 -10.16 -17.50 -3.29
CA PRO A 144 -11.06 -18.31 -2.47
C PRO A 144 -10.34 -18.88 -1.23
N ALA A 145 -11.12 -19.06 -0.15
CA ALA A 145 -10.72 -19.26 1.24
C ALA A 145 -9.82 -20.46 1.64
N ASN A 146 -9.03 -21.00 0.72
CA ASN A 146 -8.17 -22.16 0.98
C ASN A 146 -6.66 -21.92 0.79
N ASN A 147 -6.23 -20.70 0.43
CA ASN A 147 -4.81 -20.38 0.29
C ASN A 147 -4.40 -19.36 1.36
N THR A 148 -4.13 -19.87 2.55
CA THR A 148 -3.78 -19.09 3.74
C THR A 148 -2.36 -18.56 3.64
N VAL A 149 -2.19 -17.34 3.14
CA VAL A 149 -1.12 -16.47 3.61
C VAL A 149 -1.77 -15.50 4.59
N ALA A 150 -1.79 -15.87 5.86
CA ALA A 150 -2.20 -14.96 6.92
C ALA A 150 -1.26 -13.74 6.87
N VAL A 151 -1.81 -12.58 6.53
CA VAL A 151 -1.16 -11.31 6.83
C VAL A 151 -1.94 -10.76 8.02
N ASP A 152 -1.32 -10.92 9.19
CA ASP A 152 -1.93 -10.71 10.49
C ASP A 152 -2.14 -9.21 10.77
N CYS A 153 -3.35 -8.84 11.17
CA CYS A 153 -3.56 -7.83 12.22
C CYS A 153 -4.46 -8.40 13.36
N ALA A 154 -4.42 -9.72 13.58
CA ALA A 154 -5.07 -10.50 14.65
C ALA A 154 -6.48 -11.10 14.42
N ASN A 155 -7.11 -10.98 13.24
CA ASN A 155 -8.12 -11.95 12.77
C ASN A 155 -8.22 -11.88 11.24
N ALA A 156 -7.36 -12.63 10.56
CA ALA A 156 -7.45 -12.80 9.12
C ALA A 156 -8.77 -13.53 8.78
N ASP A 157 -9.66 -12.83 8.09
CA ASP A 157 -10.64 -13.49 7.23
C ASP A 157 -9.86 -14.46 6.33
N THR A 158 -9.99 -15.76 6.60
CA THR A 158 -9.28 -16.83 5.86
C THR A 158 -9.66 -16.87 4.39
N SER A 159 -10.63 -16.03 3.97
CA SER A 159 -11.06 -15.88 2.59
C SER A 159 -10.22 -14.94 1.74
N GLN A 160 -9.30 -14.11 2.27
CA GLN A 160 -8.50 -13.18 1.45
C GLN A 160 -7.12 -12.88 2.06
N THR A 161 -6.05 -12.93 1.25
CA THR A 161 -4.69 -12.53 1.66
C THR A 161 -4.52 -11.01 1.57
N LEU A 162 -5.08 -10.28 2.53
CA LEU A 162 -5.00 -8.81 2.58
C LEU A 162 -3.83 -8.35 3.46
N THR A 163 -2.96 -7.49 2.94
CA THR A 163 -1.95 -6.80 3.76
C THR A 163 -2.62 -5.77 4.65
N CYS A 164 -2.08 -5.54 5.85
CA CYS A 164 -2.69 -4.64 6.81
C CYS A 164 -1.68 -3.71 7.50
N PHE A 165 -2.21 -2.60 7.99
CA PHE A 165 -1.54 -1.62 8.84
C PHE A 165 -2.45 -1.33 10.04
N GLN A 166 -1.88 -1.34 11.25
CA GLN A 166 -2.62 -1.09 12.48
C GLN A 166 -1.98 0.06 13.26
N LEU A 167 -2.81 0.96 13.76
CA LEU A 167 -2.44 2.09 14.59
C LEU A 167 -3.26 2.07 15.88
N GLU A 168 -2.58 2.09 17.02
CA GLU A 168 -3.21 2.20 18.34
C GLU A 168 -3.11 3.65 18.84
N VAL A 169 -4.24 4.20 19.29
CA VAL A 169 -4.36 5.57 19.78
C VAL A 169 -5.01 5.54 21.15
N SER A 170 -4.33 6.02 22.18
CA SER A 170 -4.90 6.20 23.52
C SER A 170 -5.47 7.60 23.69
N LEU A 171 -6.71 7.72 24.17
CA LEU A 171 -7.31 8.98 24.61
C LEU A 171 -6.80 9.44 25.98
#